data_AF-A0A4Y2C3W6-F1
#
_entry.id   AF-A0A4Y2C3W6-F1
#
_cell.length_a   1.000
_cell.length_b   1.000
_cell.length_c   1.000
_cell.angle_alpha   90.00
_cell.angle_beta   90.00
_cell.angle_gamma   90.00
#
_symmetry.space_group_name_H-M   'P 1'
#
loop_
_entity.id
_entity.type
_entity.pdbx_description
1 polymer ?
#
loop_
_entity_poly.entity_id
_entity_poly.type
_entity_poly.pdbx_seq_one_letter_code
_entity_poly.pdbx_strand_id
1 'polypeptide(L)'
;MKPEWGNGETGRNVYNVLPKVKITPSPWKRPEIMFVTGYSPFSTYLKRFNIRNNDSCGCGYLGNPLHYATSCLFTISYHLTKPSTDLEPLWWKRVLINKISRAKIRYLIHFIAENEALLFPKDGDNN
;
A
#
# COMPACT_ATOMS: atom_id res chain seq x y z
N MET A 1 22.45 -10.85 11.74
CA MET A 1 21.46 -10.94 10.63
C MET A 1 20.17 -10.32 11.14
N LYS A 2 19.71 -9.17 10.60
CA LYS A 2 18.49 -8.52 11.08
C LYS A 2 17.25 -9.34 10.67
N PRO A 3 16.28 -9.61 11.56
CA PRO A 3 15.07 -10.39 11.25
C PRO A 3 14.06 -9.66 10.33
N GLU A 4 14.30 -8.38 10.01
CA GLU A 4 13.39 -7.50 9.26
C GLU A 4 13.22 -7.85 7.76
N TRP A 5 14.01 -8.79 7.22
CA TRP A 5 13.96 -9.17 5.80
C TRP A 5 12.84 -10.18 5.46
N GLY A 6 12.29 -10.89 6.44
CA GLY A 6 11.29 -11.96 6.22
C GLY A 6 9.86 -11.45 5.95
N ASN A 7 9.56 -10.20 6.31
CA ASN A 7 8.19 -9.65 6.29
C ASN A 7 7.84 -8.89 5.00
N GLY A 8 8.55 -9.16 3.89
CA GLY A 8 8.31 -8.50 2.61
C GLY A 8 7.00 -8.91 1.92
N GLU A 9 5.83 -8.57 2.50
CA GLU A 9 4.50 -8.71 1.88
C GLU A 9 4.49 -8.15 0.45
N THR A 10 5.21 -7.05 0.27
CA THR A 10 5.42 -6.34 -0.98
C THR A 10 5.90 -7.20 -2.15
N GLY A 11 6.91 -8.05 -1.91
CA GLY A 11 7.48 -8.91 -2.95
C GLY A 11 6.50 -10.00 -3.37
N ARG A 12 5.71 -10.51 -2.41
CA ARG A 12 4.66 -11.51 -2.67
C ARG A 12 3.52 -10.92 -3.50
N ASN A 13 3.13 -9.67 -3.25
CA ASN A 13 2.05 -9.00 -3.98
C ASN A 13 2.37 -8.81 -5.47
N VAL A 14 3.58 -8.36 -5.80
CA VAL A 14 4.01 -8.21 -7.20
C VAL A 14 4.00 -9.55 -7.92
N TYR A 15 4.54 -10.60 -7.31
CA TYR A 15 4.55 -11.95 -7.86
C TYR A 15 3.13 -12.48 -8.13
N ASN A 16 2.20 -12.24 -7.20
CA ASN A 16 0.82 -12.69 -7.33
C ASN A 16 0.07 -12.04 -8.50
N VAL A 17 0.44 -10.81 -8.88
CA VAL A 17 -0.20 -10.10 -10.01
C VAL A 17 0.56 -10.30 -11.32
N LEU A 18 1.89 -10.35 -11.28
CA LEU A 18 2.76 -10.55 -12.45
C LEU A 18 3.63 -11.81 -12.27
N PRO A 19 3.05 -13.03 -12.39
CA PRO A 19 3.81 -14.27 -12.19
C PRO A 19 4.81 -14.58 -13.33
N LYS A 20 4.82 -13.82 -14.43
CA LYS A 20 5.74 -14.00 -15.56
C LYS A 20 6.14 -12.66 -16.16
N VAL A 21 7.44 -12.46 -16.39
CA VAL A 21 7.99 -11.34 -17.16
C VAL A 21 7.35 -11.36 -18.54
N LYS A 22 6.51 -10.36 -18.82
CA LYS A 22 5.98 -10.10 -20.16
C LYS A 22 6.68 -8.87 -20.71
N ILE A 23 7.11 -8.95 -21.96
CA ILE A 23 7.82 -7.87 -22.67
C ILE A 23 6.84 -6.74 -23.06
N THR A 24 5.53 -7.01 -23.01
CA THR A 24 4.50 -5.99 -23.21
C THR A 24 4.44 -5.04 -22.01
N PRO A 25 4.51 -3.71 -22.22
CA PRO A 25 4.31 -2.74 -21.15
C PRO A 25 2.95 -2.96 -20.49
N SER A 26 2.95 -3.09 -19.16
CA SER A 26 1.70 -3.19 -18.41
C SER A 26 0.88 -1.90 -18.62
N PRO A 27 -0.45 -1.98 -18.81
CA PRO A 27 -1.29 -0.77 -18.97
C PRO A 27 -1.45 0.00 -17.65
N TRP A 28 -0.62 -0.26 -16.64
CA TRP A 28 -0.71 0.31 -15.31
C TRP A 28 -0.09 1.69 -15.23
N LYS A 29 -0.78 2.59 -14.54
CA LYS A 29 -0.27 3.93 -14.24
C LYS A 29 0.59 3.89 -12.98
N ARG A 30 1.45 4.90 -12.81
CA ARG A 30 2.34 5.04 -11.65
C ARG A 30 1.66 4.81 -10.28
N PRO A 31 0.45 5.34 -9.99
CA PRO A 31 -0.21 5.07 -8.70
C PRO A 31 -0.58 3.61 -8.48
N GLU A 32 -0.91 2.87 -9.53
CA GLU A 32 -1.25 1.44 -9.42
C GLU A 32 0.02 0.61 -9.19
N ILE A 33 1.13 0.98 -9.82
CA ILE A 33 2.43 0.36 -9.58
C ILE A 33 2.86 0.60 -8.13
N MET A 34 2.78 1.84 -7.65
CA MET A 34 3.03 2.21 -6.25
C MET A 34 2.23 1.33 -5.28
N PHE A 35 0.92 1.25 -5.51
CA PHE A 35 0.02 0.47 -4.68
C PHE A 35 0.40 -1.02 -4.57
N VAL A 36 0.70 -1.69 -5.69
CA VAL A 36 1.00 -3.13 -5.72
C VAL A 36 2.39 -3.44 -5.19
N THR A 37 3.35 -2.60 -5.55
CA THR A 37 4.74 -2.71 -5.09
C THR A 37 4.93 -2.15 -3.70
N GLY A 38 3.86 -1.74 -3.01
CA GLY A 38 3.92 -1.07 -1.71
C GLY A 38 4.94 0.07 -1.64
N TYR A 39 5.38 0.60 -2.79
CA TYR A 39 6.31 1.69 -2.92
C TYR A 39 5.53 2.98 -2.69
N SER A 40 6.12 3.94 -1.96
CA SER A 40 5.71 5.34 -1.77
C SER A 40 4.24 5.65 -2.16
N PRO A 41 3.35 6.06 -1.23
CA PRO A 41 3.59 6.74 0.05
C PRO A 41 3.16 5.93 1.29
N PHE A 42 3.69 4.71 1.49
CA PHE A 42 3.24 3.84 2.58
C PHE A 42 4.20 3.86 3.77
N SER A 43 3.69 3.90 5.01
CA SER A 43 4.53 3.89 6.22
C SER A 43 5.48 2.70 6.27
N THR A 44 5.02 1.51 5.87
CA THR A 44 5.87 0.31 5.81
C THR A 44 7.06 0.47 4.88
N TYR A 45 6.88 1.15 3.75
CA TYR A 45 7.95 1.48 2.82
C TYR A 45 8.91 2.52 3.41
N LEU A 46 8.37 3.61 3.98
CA LEU A 46 9.18 4.66 4.59
C LEU A 46 10.05 4.13 5.73
N LYS A 47 9.50 3.23 6.57
CA LYS A 47 10.25 2.55 7.62
C LYS A 47 11.36 1.66 7.05
N ARG A 48 11.05 0.88 6.02
CA ARG A 48 12.03 -0.03 5.38
C ARG A 48 13.25 0.70 4.83
N PHE A 49 13.06 1.90 4.28
CA PHE A 49 14.15 2.73 3.75
C PHE A 49 14.70 3.74 4.77
N ASN A 50 14.36 3.56 6.05
CA ASN A 50 14.84 4.39 7.16
C ASN A 50 14.55 5.89 6.98
N ILE A 51 13.48 6.21 6.24
CA ILE A 51 12.95 7.57 6.08
C ILE A 51 12.08 7.93 7.30
N ARG A 52 11.39 6.94 7.88
CA ARG A 52 10.63 7.08 9.14
C ARG A 52 11.03 6.02 10.15
N ASN A 53 10.81 6.33 11.42
CA ASN A 53 11.11 5.44 12.55
C ASN A 53 9.98 4.45 12.86
N ASN A 54 8.75 4.72 12.41
CA ASN A 54 7.61 3.82 12.56
C ASN A 54 6.99 3.46 11.19
N ASP A 55 6.37 2.29 11.14
CA ASP A 55 5.59 1.81 10.01
C ASP A 55 4.07 1.97 10.23
N SER A 56 3.66 2.74 11.24
CA SER A 56 2.27 3.00 11.54
C SER A 56 1.70 4.13 10.67
N CYS A 57 0.43 3.98 10.33
CA CYS A 57 -0.45 5.05 9.86
C CYS A 57 -0.87 5.91 11.06
N GLY A 58 -1.26 7.16 10.83
CA GLY A 58 -1.74 8.08 11.85
C GLY A 58 -2.96 7.57 12.63
N CYS A 59 -3.67 6.54 12.12
CA CYS A 59 -4.74 5.88 12.85
C CYS A 59 -4.25 4.75 13.78
N GLY A 60 -2.93 4.60 13.98
CA GLY A 60 -2.31 3.66 14.92
C GLY A 60 -2.08 2.25 14.41
N TYR A 61 -2.52 1.91 13.20
CA TYR A 61 -2.35 0.58 12.59
C TYR A 61 -1.20 0.54 11.56
N LEU A 62 -0.77 -0.65 11.17
CA LEU A 62 0.27 -0.84 10.16
C LEU A 62 -0.09 -0.14 8.83
N GLY A 63 0.72 0.82 8.40
CA GLY A 63 0.50 1.65 7.21
C GLY A 63 0.92 0.98 5.91
N ASN A 64 0.42 -0.23 5.64
CA ASN A 64 0.63 -0.94 4.37
C ASN A 64 -0.48 -0.60 3.34
N PRO A 65 -0.29 -0.91 2.05
CA PRO A 65 -1.27 -0.56 1.02
C PRO A 65 -2.65 -1.21 1.25
N LEU A 66 -2.68 -2.44 1.77
CA LEU A 66 -3.93 -3.15 2.05
C LEU A 66 -4.75 -2.44 3.13
N HIS A 67 -4.10 -1.96 4.18
CA HIS A 67 -4.73 -1.18 5.24
C HIS A 67 -5.38 0.10 4.69
N TYR A 68 -4.62 0.91 3.94
CA TYR A 68 -5.15 2.12 3.33
C TYR A 68 -6.30 1.87 2.36
N ALA A 69 -6.29 0.74 1.65
CA ALA A 69 -7.35 0.41 0.71
C ALA A 69 -8.59 -0.22 1.34
N THR A 70 -8.54 -0.71 2.59
CA THR A 70 -9.62 -1.56 3.12
C THR A 70 -10.08 -1.24 4.54
N SER A 71 -9.29 -0.52 5.33
CA SER A 71 -9.59 -0.35 6.77
C SER A 71 -9.11 0.94 7.42
N CYS A 72 -8.28 1.76 6.77
CA CYS A 72 -7.81 3.01 7.37
C CYS A 72 -8.96 4.02 7.55
N LEU A 73 -9.05 4.60 8.76
CA LEU A 73 -10.09 5.58 9.12
C LEU A 73 -10.02 6.86 8.28
N PHE A 74 -8.83 7.23 7.80
CA PHE A 74 -8.63 8.43 7.01
C PHE A 74 -8.91 8.26 5.52
N THR A 75 -9.14 7.03 5.05
CA THR A 75 -9.31 6.72 3.61
C THR A 75 -10.63 6.05 3.30
N ILE A 76 -11.64 6.20 4.17
CA ILE A 76 -12.96 5.55 4.08
C ILE A 76 -13.59 5.73 2.68
N SER A 77 -13.51 6.93 2.11
CA SER A 77 -14.06 7.25 0.78
C SER A 77 -13.44 6.42 -0.37
N TYR A 78 -12.23 5.88 -0.17
CA TYR A 78 -11.49 5.12 -1.16
C TYR A 78 -11.53 3.61 -0.94
N HIS A 79 -12.21 3.15 0.12
CA HIS A 79 -12.22 1.75 0.49
C HIS A 79 -12.70 0.84 -0.64
N LEU A 80 -11.99 -0.27 -0.75
CA LEU A 80 -12.29 -1.46 -1.51
C LEU A 80 -12.70 -2.55 -0.54
N THR A 81 -13.42 -3.56 -1.02
CA THR A 81 -13.83 -4.70 -0.19
C THR A 81 -12.60 -5.37 0.42
N LYS A 82 -12.56 -5.53 1.74
CA LYS A 82 -11.46 -6.23 2.41
C LYS A 82 -11.43 -7.72 1.99
N PRO A 83 -10.29 -8.27 1.56
CA PRO A 83 -10.20 -9.69 1.29
C PRO A 83 -10.12 -10.51 2.57
N SER A 84 -10.62 -11.75 2.52
CA SER A 84 -10.18 -12.79 3.45
C SER A 84 -8.73 -13.16 3.17
N THR A 85 -7.98 -13.58 4.20
CA THR A 85 -6.55 -13.87 4.11
C THR A 85 -6.21 -14.83 2.97
N ASP A 86 -6.96 -15.93 2.81
CA ASP A 86 -6.72 -16.93 1.77
C ASP A 86 -6.97 -16.43 0.34
N LEU A 87 -7.74 -15.34 0.21
CA LEU A 87 -8.14 -14.76 -1.08
C LEU A 87 -7.37 -13.49 -1.42
N GLU A 88 -6.43 -13.06 -0.58
CA GLU A 88 -5.66 -11.84 -0.79
C GLU A 88 -4.92 -11.83 -2.15
N PRO A 89 -4.24 -12.92 -2.59
CA PRO A 89 -3.59 -12.94 -3.91
C PRO A 89 -4.57 -12.69 -5.07
N LEU A 90 -5.75 -13.31 -5.00
CA LEU A 90 -6.80 -13.13 -6.01
C LEU A 90 -7.41 -11.72 -5.94
N TRP A 91 -7.48 -11.14 -4.76
CA TRP A 91 -7.96 -9.79 -4.55
C TRP A 91 -7.09 -8.76 -5.26
N TRP A 92 -5.76 -8.81 -5.08
CA TRP A 92 -4.82 -7.92 -5.76
C TRP A 92 -5.03 -7.95 -7.28
N LYS A 93 -5.16 -9.17 -7.84
CA LYS A 93 -5.41 -9.35 -9.27
C LYS A 93 -6.73 -8.73 -9.73
N ARG A 94 -7.83 -8.94 -8.98
CA ARG A 94 -9.16 -8.39 -9.33
C ARG A 94 -9.19 -6.88 -9.27
N VAL A 95 -8.58 -6.30 -8.23
CA VAL A 95 -8.47 -4.85 -8.04
C VAL A 95 -7.77 -4.17 -9.21
N LEU A 96 -6.73 -4.79 -9.77
CA LEU A 96 -5.93 -4.21 -10.86
C LEU A 96 -6.48 -4.49 -12.26
N ILE A 97 -7.43 -5.42 -12.39
CA ILE A 97 -8.16 -5.62 -13.65
C ILE A 97 -9.36 -4.67 -13.72
N ASN A 98 -9.98 -4.35 -12.58
CA ASN A 98 -11.16 -3.50 -12.53
C ASN A 98 -10.82 -2.01 -12.69
N LYS A 99 -11.39 -1.35 -13.71
CA LYS A 99 -11.15 0.08 -14.01
C LYS A 99 -11.60 1.03 -12.89
N ILE A 100 -12.69 0.72 -12.20
CA ILE A 100 -13.23 1.54 -11.10
C ILE A 100 -12.30 1.42 -9.89
N SER A 101 -11.90 0.21 -9.52
CA SER A 101 -10.94 -0.02 -8.42
C SER A 101 -9.61 0.68 -8.69
N ARG A 102 -9.11 0.62 -9.94
CA ARG A 102 -7.91 1.37 -10.35
C ARG A 102 -8.08 2.88 -10.22
N ALA A 103 -9.25 3.43 -10.55
CA ALA A 103 -9.52 4.86 -10.35
C ALA A 103 -9.49 5.23 -8.86
N LYS A 104 -10.13 4.42 -8.00
CA LYS A 104 -10.07 4.58 -6.54
C LYS A 104 -8.62 4.52 -6.02
N ILE A 105 -7.81 3.58 -6.50
CA ILE A 105 -6.38 3.51 -6.14
C ILE A 105 -5.64 4.79 -6.49
N ARG A 106 -5.87 5.35 -7.68
CA ARG A 106 -5.22 6.61 -8.06
C ARG A 106 -5.57 7.72 -7.09
N TYR A 107 -6.86 7.90 -6.79
CA TYR A 107 -7.30 8.90 -5.82
C TYR A 107 -6.75 8.64 -4.42
N LEU A 108 -6.71 7.38 -3.98
CA LEU A 108 -6.11 7.00 -2.71
C LEU A 108 -4.63 7.42 -2.62
N ILE A 109 -3.84 7.10 -3.64
CA ILE A 109 -2.40 7.45 -3.67
C ILE A 109 -2.21 8.97 -3.67
N HIS A 110 -2.99 9.70 -4.46
CA HIS A 110 -2.96 11.17 -4.47
C HIS A 110 -3.31 11.74 -3.09
N PHE A 111 -4.40 11.24 -2.48
CA PHE A 111 -4.82 11.64 -1.15
C PHE A 111 -3.72 11.40 -0.10
N ILE A 112 -3.08 10.23 -0.11
CA ILE A 112 -2.02 9.94 0.87
C ILE A 112 -0.83 10.89 0.68
N ALA A 113 -0.44 11.17 -0.56
CA ALA A 113 0.66 12.10 -0.85
C ALA A 113 0.36 13.55 -0.43
N GLU A 114 -0.89 13.99 -0.55
CA GLU A 114 -1.30 15.35 -0.17
C GLU A 114 -1.56 15.51 1.34
N ASN A 115 -1.80 14.42 2.05
CA ASN A 115 -2.19 14.42 3.47
C ASN A 115 -1.12 13.77 4.37
N GLU A 116 0.16 13.95 4.02
CA GLU A 116 1.29 13.38 4.76
C GLU A 116 1.23 13.70 6.26
N ALA A 117 1.00 14.97 6.63
CA ALA A 117 0.95 15.39 8.02
C ALA A 117 -0.16 14.70 8.85
N LEU A 118 -1.28 14.35 8.22
CA LEU A 118 -2.42 13.69 8.87
C LEU A 118 -2.19 12.18 8.99
N LEU A 119 -1.55 11.58 8.00
CA LEU A 119 -1.29 10.14 7.94
C LEU A 119 -0.01 9.73 8.65
N PHE A 120 0.88 10.68 8.90
CA PHE A 120 2.18 10.47 9.51
C PHE A 120 2.44 11.57 10.55
N PRO A 121 1.66 11.61 11.64
CA PRO A 121 1.94 12.54 12.72
C PRO A 121 3.38 12.32 13.21
N LYS A 122 4.07 13.43 13.53
CA LYS A 122 5.35 13.34 14.23
C LYS A 122 5.08 12.64 15.55
N ASP A 123 5.92 11.65 15.86
CA ASP A 123 5.93 11.11 17.22
C ASP A 123 6.12 12.32 18.15
N GLY A 124 5.23 12.48 19.14
CA GLY A 124 5.38 13.56 20.11
C GLY A 124 6.80 13.51 20.66
N ASP A 125 7.50 14.64 20.69
CA ASP A 125 8.80 14.75 21.33
C ASP A 125 8.62 14.32 22.79
N ASN A 126 8.92 13.07 23.08
CA ASN A 126 8.96 12.55 24.44
C ASN A 126 10.22 13.13 25.08
N ASN A 127 10.09 14.35 25.58
CA ASN A 127 11.06 15.00 26.47
C ASN A 127 10.85 14.51 27.90
#